data_AF-X1PDK6-F1
#
_entry.id   AF-X1PDK6-F1
#
_cell.length_a   1.000
_cell.length_b   1.000
_cell.length_c   1.000
_cell.angle_alpha   90.00
_cell.angle_beta   90.00
_cell.angle_gamma   90.00
#
_symmetry.space_group_name_H-M   'P 1'
#
loop_
_entity.id
_entity.type
_entity.pdbx_description
1 polymer ?
#
loop_
_entity_poly.entity_id
_entity_poly.type
_entity_poly.pdbx_seq_one_letter_code
_entity_poly.pdbx_strand_id
1 'polypeptide(L)'
;MSRIIMTAGINGAHEIAKQAEEMLAKAIEQKGRDCKVEFPNTGYYMPVIYSMIGLAVETLGDFEKVMAEQIKPLLPEPVAKDLWLPYLGPALDAGMATLFAEEIIEA
;
A
#
# COMPACT_ATOMS: atom_id res chain seq x y z
N MET A 1 24.03 1.57 -7.89
CA MET A 1 22.72 1.05 -7.41
C MET A 1 22.18 0.10 -8.47
N SER A 2 21.68 -1.09 -8.09
CA SER A 2 21.34 -2.15 -9.06
C SER A 2 19.99 -1.92 -9.73
N ARG A 3 19.96 -1.75 -11.07
CA ARG A 3 18.73 -1.62 -11.85
C ARG A 3 17.82 -2.82 -11.67
N ILE A 4 18.39 -4.04 -11.71
CA ILE A 4 17.63 -5.29 -11.61
C ILE A 4 16.85 -5.35 -10.30
N ILE A 5 17.49 -4.97 -9.18
CA ILE A 5 16.85 -4.98 -7.86
C ILE A 5 15.73 -3.95 -7.80
N MET A 6 15.96 -2.73 -8.30
CA MET A 6 14.94 -1.68 -8.27
C MET A 6 13.75 -2.00 -9.18
N THR A 7 13.99 -2.58 -10.36
CA THR A 7 12.92 -3.07 -11.24
C THR A 7 12.09 -4.16 -10.56
N ALA A 8 12.74 -5.13 -9.91
CA ALA A 8 12.03 -6.20 -9.21
C ALA A 8 11.18 -5.65 -8.05
N GLY A 9 11.74 -4.74 -7.24
CA GLY A 9 11.03 -4.13 -6.12
C GLY A 9 9.82 -3.31 -6.55
N ILE A 10 9.97 -2.46 -7.56
CA ILE A 10 8.86 -1.64 -8.09
C ILE A 10 7.77 -2.53 -8.68
N ASN A 11 8.12 -3.53 -9.49
CA ASN A 11 7.12 -4.45 -10.04
C ASN A 11 6.38 -5.22 -8.94
N GLY A 12 7.11 -5.67 -7.90
CA GLY A 12 6.50 -6.34 -6.76
C GLY A 12 5.51 -5.44 -6.01
N ALA A 13 5.82 -4.15 -5.85
CA ALA A 13 4.90 -3.19 -5.23
C ALA A 13 3.59 -3.05 -6.00
N HIS A 14 3.65 -3.01 -7.34
CA HIS A 14 2.44 -3.00 -8.18
C HIS A 14 1.59 -4.26 -7.98
N GLU A 15 2.21 -5.44 -7.94
CA GLU A 15 1.48 -6.71 -7.75
C GLU A 15 0.80 -6.77 -6.36
N ILE A 16 1.51 -6.40 -5.29
CA ILE A 16 0.96 -6.42 -3.92
C ILE A 16 -0.14 -5.37 -3.77
N ALA A 17 0.05 -4.16 -4.30
CA ALA A 17 -0.98 -3.12 -4.26
C ALA A 17 -2.26 -3.56 -4.99
N LYS A 18 -2.13 -4.22 -6.14
CA LYS A 18 -3.26 -4.80 -6.86
C LYS A 18 -3.97 -5.89 -6.06
N GLN A 19 -3.21 -6.78 -5.42
CA GLN A 19 -3.77 -7.82 -4.55
C GLN A 19 -4.57 -7.19 -3.39
N ALA A 20 -4.02 -6.17 -2.74
CA ALA A 20 -4.68 -5.43 -1.67
C ALA A 20 -5.98 -4.77 -2.15
N GLU A 21 -5.97 -4.13 -3.34
CA GLU A 21 -7.15 -3.52 -3.93
C GLU A 21 -8.26 -4.54 -4.21
N GLU A 22 -7.92 -5.70 -4.78
CA GLU A 22 -8.87 -6.78 -5.04
C GLU A 22 -9.45 -7.38 -3.75
N MET A 23 -8.63 -7.56 -2.72
CA MET A 23 -9.08 -8.08 -1.41
C MET A 23 -9.99 -7.08 -0.71
N LEU A 24 -9.61 -5.80 -0.70
CA LEU A 24 -10.41 -4.73 -0.11
C LEU A 24 -11.78 -4.60 -0.80
N ALA A 25 -11.81 -4.62 -2.14
CA ALA A 25 -13.06 -4.56 -2.90
C ALA A 25 -14.00 -5.72 -2.54
N LYS A 26 -13.47 -6.95 -2.45
CA LYS A 26 -14.24 -8.14 -2.02
C LYS A 26 -14.75 -8.01 -0.59
N ALA A 27 -13.92 -7.51 0.33
CA ALA A 27 -14.30 -7.33 1.73
C ALA A 27 -15.44 -6.31 1.87
N ILE A 28 -15.38 -5.21 1.11
CA ILE A 28 -16.41 -4.16 1.09
C ILE A 28 -17.71 -4.69 0.49
N GLU A 29 -17.65 -5.46 -0.59
CA GLU A 29 -18.82 -6.09 -1.19
C GLU A 29 -19.53 -7.02 -0.18
N GLN A 30 -18.77 -7.75 0.62
CA GLN A 30 -19.31 -8.74 1.57
C GLN A 30 -19.79 -8.12 2.90
N LYS A 31 -19.06 -7.14 3.43
CA LYS A 31 -19.27 -6.61 4.80
C LYS A 31 -19.78 -5.17 4.83
N GLY A 32 -19.73 -4.45 3.72
CA GLY A 32 -20.04 -3.03 3.63
C GLY A 32 -18.89 -2.13 4.10
N ARG A 33 -18.94 -0.86 3.68
CA ARG A 33 -17.88 0.14 3.99
C ARG A 33 -17.74 0.45 5.48
N ASP A 34 -18.84 0.42 6.22
CA ASP A 34 -18.88 0.75 7.65
C ASP A 34 -18.41 -0.41 8.55
N CYS A 35 -17.99 -1.55 7.97
CA CYS A 35 -17.42 -2.65 8.73
C CYS A 35 -16.17 -2.18 9.46
N LYS A 36 -16.13 -2.38 10.78
CA LYS A 36 -14.97 -2.08 11.61
C LYS A 36 -13.80 -2.98 11.27
N VAL A 37 -12.60 -2.41 11.36
CA VAL A 37 -11.32 -3.10 11.20
C VAL A 37 -10.44 -2.76 12.40
N GLU A 38 -9.87 -3.78 13.04
CA GLU A 38 -8.96 -3.59 14.16
C GLU A 38 -8.01 -4.78 14.29
N PHE A 39 -6.78 -4.52 14.74
CA PHE A 39 -5.91 -5.57 15.25
C PHE A 39 -6.18 -5.81 16.73
N PRO A 40 -6.11 -7.06 17.22
CA PRO A 40 -6.29 -7.33 18.64
C PRO A 40 -5.13 -6.74 19.46
N ASN A 41 -5.45 -6.24 20.66
CA ASN A 41 -4.47 -5.76 21.65
C ASN A 41 -3.59 -4.58 21.20
N THR A 42 -4.09 -3.68 20.36
CA THR A 42 -3.40 -2.42 20.01
C THR A 42 -4.29 -1.20 20.24
N GLY A 43 -3.68 -0.10 20.69
CA GLY A 43 -4.30 1.23 20.74
C GLY A 43 -3.88 2.15 19.59
N TYR A 44 -3.20 1.58 18.57
CA TYR A 44 -2.56 2.33 17.47
C TYR A 44 -3.23 2.11 16.11
N TYR A 45 -4.51 1.72 16.07
CA TYR A 45 -5.24 1.47 14.82
C TYR A 45 -4.49 0.48 13.92
N MET A 46 -4.27 0.86 12.66
CA MET A 46 -3.36 0.22 11.71
C MET A 46 -1.96 0.82 11.90
N PRO A 47 -1.01 0.13 12.57
CA PRO A 47 0.17 0.77 13.13
C PRO A 47 1.11 1.40 12.09
N VAL A 48 1.31 0.79 10.93
CA VAL A 48 2.18 1.34 9.88
C VAL A 48 1.55 2.61 9.31
N ILE A 49 0.29 2.54 8.89
CA ILE A 49 -0.44 3.68 8.34
C ILE A 49 -0.49 4.82 9.37
N TYR A 50 -0.86 4.52 10.61
CA TYR A 50 -0.92 5.52 11.68
C TYR A 50 0.46 6.14 11.96
N SER A 51 1.53 5.35 11.96
CA SER A 51 2.89 5.85 12.22
C SER A 51 3.39 6.80 11.13
N MET A 52 3.01 6.56 9.87
CA MET A 52 3.55 7.32 8.73
C MET A 52 2.76 8.59 8.44
N ILE A 53 1.43 8.55 8.57
CA ILE A 53 0.55 9.66 8.15
C ILE A 53 -0.44 10.12 9.22
N GLY A 54 -0.47 9.48 10.39
CA GLY A 54 -1.38 9.85 11.49
C GLY A 54 -2.86 9.57 11.23
N LEU A 55 -3.18 8.80 10.18
CA LEU A 55 -4.55 8.43 9.85
C LEU A 55 -5.02 7.26 10.74
N ALA A 56 -6.04 7.51 11.55
CA ALA A 56 -6.72 6.47 12.31
C ALA A 56 -7.69 5.71 11.40
N VAL A 57 -7.28 4.53 10.95
CA VAL A 57 -8.13 3.63 10.14
C VAL A 57 -8.99 2.79 11.10
N GLU A 58 -10.30 2.94 10.99
CA GLU A 58 -11.27 2.20 11.82
C GLU A 58 -12.24 1.36 11.00
N THR A 59 -12.38 1.65 9.71
CA THR A 59 -13.37 1.01 8.82
C THR A 59 -12.78 0.60 7.48
N LEU A 60 -13.44 -0.32 6.77
CA LEU A 60 -13.06 -0.67 5.39
C LEU A 60 -13.13 0.53 4.45
N GLY A 61 -14.03 1.48 4.69
CA GLY A 61 -14.10 2.73 3.93
C GLY A 61 -12.88 3.64 4.12
N ASP A 62 -12.19 3.56 5.26
CA ASP A 62 -10.94 4.30 5.47
C ASP A 62 -9.77 3.65 4.71
N PHE A 63 -9.77 2.33 4.55
CA PHE A 63 -8.81 1.67 3.67
C PHE A 63 -8.98 2.04 2.20
N GLU A 64 -10.21 2.31 1.71
CA GLU A 64 -10.41 2.85 0.35
C GLU A 64 -9.69 4.20 0.19
N LYS A 65 -9.72 5.05 1.22
CA LYS A 65 -9.00 6.33 1.21
C LYS A 65 -7.49 6.10 1.20
N VAL A 66 -6.97 5.19 2.03
CA VAL A 66 -5.53 4.83 2.02
C VAL A 66 -5.09 4.34 0.65
N MET A 67 -5.88 3.46 0.02
CA MET A 67 -5.60 2.93 -1.31
C MET A 67 -5.55 4.06 -2.36
N ALA A 68 -6.55 4.95 -2.36
CA ALA A 68 -6.65 6.03 -3.34
C ALA A 68 -5.65 7.18 -3.12
N GLU A 69 -5.43 7.59 -1.88
CA GLU A 69 -4.70 8.81 -1.55
C GLU A 69 -3.24 8.57 -1.16
N GLN A 70 -2.87 7.33 -0.79
CA GLN A 70 -1.52 7.02 -0.31
C GLN A 70 -0.84 5.97 -1.18
N ILE A 71 -1.47 4.82 -1.43
CA ILE A 71 -0.83 3.73 -2.18
C ILE A 71 -0.68 4.09 -3.65
N LYS A 72 -1.77 4.41 -4.35
CA LYS A 72 -1.74 4.71 -5.79
C LYS A 72 -0.78 5.86 -6.17
N PRO A 73 -0.70 6.98 -5.41
CA PRO A 73 0.25 8.05 -5.72
C PRO A 73 1.72 7.69 -5.47
N LEU A 74 1.99 6.73 -4.57
CA LEU A 74 3.35 6.28 -4.25
C LEU A 74 3.88 5.21 -5.20
N LEU A 75 3.02 4.60 -6.03
CA LEU A 75 3.45 3.60 -7.01
C LEU A 75 4.16 4.28 -8.19
N PRO A 76 5.47 4.09 -8.37
CA PRO A 76 6.20 4.72 -9.47
C PRO A 76 5.96 3.97 -10.78
N GLU A 77 6.20 4.65 -11.89
CA GLU A 77 6.25 4.03 -13.21
C GLU A 77 7.33 2.94 -13.30
N PRO A 78 7.13 1.91 -14.14
CA PRO A 78 8.14 0.89 -14.37
C PRO A 78 9.48 1.46 -14.83
N VAL A 79 10.57 0.87 -14.33
CA VAL A 79 11.93 1.31 -14.66
C VAL A 79 12.20 1.15 -16.16
N ALA A 80 12.57 2.25 -16.82
CA ALA A 80 12.92 2.26 -18.25
C ALA A 80 14.14 1.37 -18.56
N LYS A 81 14.09 0.68 -19.71
CA LYS A 81 15.17 -0.24 -20.15
C LYS A 81 16.43 0.49 -20.62
N ASP A 82 16.25 1.61 -21.31
CA ASP A 82 17.34 2.27 -22.06
C ASP A 82 17.80 3.59 -21.43
N LEU A 83 17.12 4.05 -20.36
CA LEU A 83 17.42 5.31 -19.69
C LEU A 83 17.84 5.07 -18.23
N TRP A 84 19.03 5.53 -17.88
CA TRP A 84 19.54 5.44 -16.51
C TRP A 84 19.15 6.69 -15.70
N LEU A 85 18.04 6.58 -14.95
CA LEU A 85 17.60 7.58 -13.99
C LEU A 85 17.92 7.14 -12.56
N PRO A 86 18.10 8.04 -11.59
CA PRO A 86 18.20 7.66 -10.19
C PRO A 86 16.90 6.97 -9.71
N TYR A 87 17.01 5.70 -9.29
CA TYR A 87 15.84 4.87 -8.91
C TYR A 87 15.60 4.79 -7.40
N LEU A 88 16.45 5.41 -6.57
CA LEU A 88 16.36 5.25 -5.11
C LEU A 88 15.04 5.78 -4.55
N GLY A 89 14.68 7.03 -4.88
CA GLY A 89 13.43 7.65 -4.43
C GLY A 89 12.22 6.81 -4.85
N PRO A 90 12.03 6.54 -6.16
CA PRO A 90 10.94 5.71 -6.64
C PRO A 90 10.87 4.33 -5.96
N ALA A 91 12.01 3.68 -5.73
CA ALA A 91 12.02 2.38 -5.06
C ALA A 91 11.63 2.47 -3.57
N LEU A 92 11.96 3.57 -2.89
CA LEU A 92 11.52 3.82 -1.51
C LEU A 92 10.03 4.13 -1.45
N ASP A 93 9.50 4.91 -2.39
CA ASP A 93 8.07 5.20 -2.51
C ASP A 93 7.28 3.91 -2.77
N ALA A 94 7.76 3.07 -3.70
CA ALA A 94 7.21 1.74 -3.95
C ALA A 94 7.22 0.87 -2.68
N GLY A 95 8.31 0.89 -1.91
CA GLY A 95 8.40 0.16 -0.65
C GLY A 95 7.37 0.62 0.38
N MET A 96 7.12 1.93 0.48
CA MET A 96 6.08 2.47 1.36
C MET A 96 4.68 2.06 0.92
N ALA A 97 4.40 2.13 -0.40
CA ALA A 97 3.14 1.66 -0.96
C ALA A 97 2.89 0.18 -0.64
N THR A 98 3.93 -0.66 -0.72
CA THR A 98 3.86 -2.07 -0.34
C THR A 98 3.54 -2.24 1.14
N LEU A 99 4.18 -1.49 2.05
CA LEU A 99 3.91 -1.61 3.49
C LEU A 99 2.44 -1.27 3.82
N PHE A 100 1.89 -0.23 3.20
CA PHE A 100 0.46 0.10 3.36
C PHE A 100 -0.46 -0.96 2.75
N ALA A 101 -0.11 -1.51 1.58
CA ALA A 101 -0.87 -2.56 0.92
C ALA A 101 -0.90 -3.86 1.74
N GLU A 102 0.23 -4.27 2.32
CA GLU A 102 0.32 -5.44 3.21
C GLU A 102 -0.53 -5.25 4.48
N GLU A 103 -0.55 -4.05 5.07
CA GLU A 103 -1.40 -3.77 6.23
C GLU A 103 -2.90 -3.86 5.89
N ILE A 104 -3.30 -3.56 4.65
CA ILE A 104 -4.67 -3.81 4.16
C ILE A 104 -4.94 -5.32 3.98
N ILE A 105 -3.95 -6.09 3.54
CA ILE A 105 -4.09 -7.53 3.28
C ILE A 105 -4.22 -8.33 4.59
N GLU A 106 -3.48 -7.94 5.62
CA GLU A 106 -3.44 -8.64 6.92
C GLU A 106 -4.58 -8.28 7.88
N ALA A 107 -5.23 -7.13 7.69
CA ALA A 107 -6.31 -6.63 8.55
C ALA A 107 -7.69 -7.23 8.24
#